data_AF-A0A2E4JV79-F1
#
_entry.id   AF-A0A2E4JV79-F1
#
_cell.length_a   1.000
_cell.length_b   1.000
_cell.length_c   1.000
_cell.angle_alpha   90.00
_cell.angle_beta   90.00
_cell.angle_gamma   90.00
#
_symmetry.space_group_name_H-M   'P 1'
#
loop_
_entity.id
_entity.type
_entity.pdbx_description
1 polymer ?
#
loop_
_entity_poly.entity_id
_entity_poly.type
_entity_poly.pdbx_seq_one_letter_code
_entity_poly.pdbx_strand_id
1 'polypeptide(L)'
;MWCGQLAEQLNDAGLDQKVVFDAIEETLERTTLSERKIGDFLNVERSLRVGDELGGHVLSGHVISKAEIVEKKDLGEGMDVRISIPEQIRPFIMEKGYIGIDGMSLTVGICDGEGFSLHLIPETLRITTIGSKEVGETVNIEIDSRTQAIVETMLRMGEKA
;
A
#
# COMPACT_ATOMS: atom_id res chain seq x y z
N MET A 1 -0.25 -2.68 3.32
CA MET A 1 -0.25 -2.75 4.79
C MET A 1 -1.68 -2.68 5.22
N TRP A 2 -2.05 -3.54 6.16
CA TRP A 2 -3.37 -3.58 6.73
C TRP A 2 -3.31 -3.03 8.16
N CYS A 3 -4.35 -2.29 8.57
CA CYS A 3 -4.50 -1.82 9.94
C CYS A 3 -4.96 -2.96 10.85
N GLY A 4 -4.02 -3.53 11.62
CA GLY A 4 -4.28 -4.59 12.57
C GLY A 4 -4.35 -4.14 14.02
N GLN A 5 -5.28 -4.73 14.77
CA GLN A 5 -5.29 -4.62 16.22
C GLN A 5 -4.39 -5.69 16.82
N LEU A 6 -3.46 -5.28 17.67
CA LEU A 6 -2.56 -6.18 18.38
C LEU A 6 -3.38 -7.08 19.32
N ALA A 7 -3.37 -8.39 19.05
CA ALA A 7 -4.01 -9.39 19.88
C ALA A 7 -3.13 -9.73 21.10
N GLU A 8 -1.83 -9.91 20.88
CA GLU A 8 -0.88 -10.26 21.94
C GLU A 8 0.53 -9.75 21.62
N GLN A 9 1.25 -9.29 22.65
CA GLN A 9 2.68 -9.02 22.58
C GLN A 9 3.42 -10.03 23.44
N LEU A 10 4.18 -10.90 22.78
CA LEU A 10 4.96 -11.94 23.43
C LEU A 10 6.38 -11.39 23.65
N ASN A 11 6.69 -11.08 24.91
CA ASN A 11 8.04 -10.77 25.34
C ASN A 11 8.66 -12.06 25.89
N ASP A 12 9.40 -12.78 25.05
CA ASP A 12 10.27 -13.83 25.56
C ASP A 12 11.53 -13.18 26.18
N ALA A 13 12.17 -13.83 27.15
CA ALA A 13 13.35 -13.27 27.83
C ALA A 13 14.62 -13.19 26.94
N GLY A 14 14.45 -13.30 25.62
CA GLY A 14 15.47 -13.17 24.58
C GLY A 14 15.05 -12.13 23.51
N LEU A 15 16.00 -11.70 22.69
CA LEU A 15 15.94 -10.56 21.75
C LEU A 15 14.81 -10.53 20.69
N ASP A 16 13.91 -11.51 20.66
CA ASP A 16 12.87 -11.63 19.63
C ASP A 16 11.54 -11.03 20.12
N GLN A 17 11.28 -9.77 19.76
CA GLN A 17 9.96 -9.16 19.95
C GLN A 17 8.96 -9.78 18.97
N LYS A 18 7.93 -10.45 19.51
CA LYS A 18 6.85 -11.03 18.71
C LYS A 18 5.53 -10.29 18.99
N VAL A 19 4.82 -10.00 17.92
CA VAL A 19 3.48 -9.39 17.94
C VAL A 19 2.52 -10.30 17.17
N VAL A 20 1.31 -10.44 17.70
CA VAL A 20 0.25 -11.29 17.13
C VAL A 20 -0.94 -10.41 16.78
N PHE A 21 -1.55 -10.67 15.63
CA PHE A 21 -2.72 -9.95 15.13
C PHE A 21 -3.80 -10.94 14.71
N ASP A 22 -5.06 -10.58 14.94
CA ASP A 22 -6.20 -11.31 14.40
C ASP A 22 -6.66 -10.67 13.09
N ALA A 23 -6.73 -11.47 12.02
CA ALA A 23 -7.23 -11.02 10.72
C ALA A 23 -8.62 -11.61 10.46
N ILE A 24 -9.59 -10.75 10.12
CA ILE A 24 -10.92 -11.17 9.69
C ILE A 24 -10.90 -11.63 8.22
N GLU A 25 -11.93 -12.36 7.80
CA GLU A 25 -12.05 -12.90 6.43
C GLU A 25 -11.92 -11.80 5.36
N GLU A 26 -12.60 -10.67 5.54
CA GLU A 26 -12.50 -9.49 4.65
C GLU A 26 -11.04 -9.05 4.42
N THR A 27 -10.23 -9.05 5.48
CA THR A 27 -8.80 -8.71 5.39
C THR A 27 -8.04 -9.76 4.59
N LEU A 28 -8.30 -11.05 4.83
CA LEU A 28 -7.63 -12.13 4.13
C LEU A 28 -7.97 -12.17 2.64
N GLU A 29 -9.20 -11.79 2.28
CA GLU A 29 -9.66 -11.73 0.89
C GLU A 29 -9.10 -10.52 0.14
N ARG A 30 -9.12 -9.34 0.77
CA ARG A 30 -8.70 -8.08 0.12
C ARG A 30 -7.21 -7.82 0.12
N THR A 31 -6.44 -8.54 0.93
CA THR A 31 -5.01 -8.30 1.07
C THR A 31 -4.17 -9.49 0.65
N THR A 32 -2.86 -9.28 0.53
CA THR A 32 -1.88 -10.33 0.27
C THR A 32 -1.58 -11.20 1.50
N LEU A 33 -2.23 -10.95 2.65
CA LEU A 33 -1.95 -11.65 3.91
C LEU A 33 -2.25 -13.15 3.85
N SER A 34 -3.30 -13.56 3.14
CA SER A 34 -3.67 -14.97 2.96
C SER A 34 -2.64 -15.78 2.16
N GLU A 35 -1.77 -15.09 1.41
CA GLU A 35 -0.73 -15.70 0.58
C GLU A 35 0.61 -15.82 1.32
N ARG A 36 0.73 -15.20 2.51
CA ARG A 36 2.00 -15.11 3.25
C ARG A 36 2.36 -16.42 3.92
N LYS A 37 3.65 -16.68 4.01
CA LYS A 37 4.23 -17.85 4.68
C LYS A 37 5.21 -17.43 5.76
N ILE A 38 5.51 -18.36 6.67
CA ILE A 38 6.55 -18.17 7.67
C ILE A 38 7.86 -17.87 6.96
N GLY A 39 8.50 -16.75 7.35
CA GLY A 39 9.74 -16.25 6.75
C GLY A 39 9.54 -15.09 5.77
N ASP A 40 8.30 -14.80 5.35
CA ASP A 40 8.01 -13.65 4.50
C ASP A 40 8.23 -12.34 5.27
N PHE A 41 8.81 -11.35 4.59
CA PHE A 41 8.94 -9.99 5.12
C PHE A 41 7.69 -9.17 4.83
N LEU A 42 7.34 -8.29 5.78
CA LEU A 42 6.21 -7.37 5.69
C LEU A 42 6.67 -5.96 6.06
N ASN A 43 6.09 -4.95 5.41
CA ASN A 43 6.20 -3.57 5.87
C ASN A 43 5.35 -3.40 7.13
N VAL A 44 5.90 -2.75 8.15
CA VAL A 44 5.22 -2.47 9.42
C VAL A 44 5.38 -0.99 9.76
N GLU A 45 4.28 -0.33 10.09
CA GLU A 45 4.26 1.05 10.58
C GLU A 45 3.42 1.11 11.86
N ARG A 46 3.84 1.94 12.81
CA ARG A 46 3.07 2.16 14.05
C ARG A 46 2.01 3.22 13.80
N SER A 47 0.85 3.09 14.44
CA SER A 47 -0.16 4.14 14.40
C SER A 47 0.40 5.48 14.88
N LEU A 48 0.10 6.53 14.12
CA LEU A 48 0.48 7.90 14.45
C LEU A 48 -0.14 8.34 15.78
N ARG A 49 0.64 9.06 16.57
CA ARG A 49 0.20 9.75 17.79
C ARG A 49 0.05 11.24 17.51
N VAL A 50 -0.76 11.90 18.36
CA VAL A 50 -0.90 13.35 18.29
C VAL A 50 0.46 14.01 18.52
N GLY A 51 0.93 14.79 17.54
CA GLY A 51 2.22 15.46 17.57
C GLY A 51 3.33 14.75 16.80
N ASP A 52 3.08 13.55 16.25
CA ASP A 52 4.03 12.88 15.36
C ASP A 52 4.14 13.63 14.02
N GLU A 53 5.32 13.58 13.40
CA GLU A 53 5.54 14.12 12.06
C GLU A 53 4.91 13.21 10.99
N LEU A 54 4.21 13.81 10.02
CA LEU A 54 3.66 13.11 8.87
C LEU A 54 4.53 13.36 7.63
N GLY A 55 5.37 12.38 7.28
CA GLY A 55 6.30 12.48 6.14
C GLY A 55 5.67 12.24 4.76
N GLY A 56 4.45 11.70 4.71
CA GLY A 56 3.73 11.36 3.49
C GLY A 56 2.29 11.86 3.49
N HIS A 57 1.37 11.05 2.95
CA HIS A 57 -0.07 11.28 3.12
C HIS A 57 -0.65 10.40 4.23
N VAL A 58 -1.89 10.68 4.61
CA VAL A 58 -2.57 9.91 5.65
C VAL A 58 -2.94 8.54 5.09
N LEU A 59 -2.33 7.50 5.63
CA LEU A 59 -2.73 6.12 5.43
C LEU A 59 -3.58 5.66 6.61
N SER A 60 -4.73 5.08 6.29
CA SER A 60 -5.66 4.45 7.22
C SER A 60 -5.35 2.96 7.44
N GLY A 61 -4.63 2.32 6.51
CA GLY A 61 -4.42 0.88 6.49
C GLY A 61 -5.62 0.10 5.97
N HIS A 62 -6.57 0.77 5.31
CA HIS A 62 -7.71 0.14 4.63
C HIS A 62 -7.35 -0.18 3.18
N VAL A 63 -6.84 -1.38 2.97
CA VAL A 63 -6.56 -1.90 1.63
C VAL A 63 -7.86 -2.05 0.85
N ILE A 64 -7.95 -1.38 -0.30
CA ILE A 64 -9.15 -1.40 -1.15
C ILE A 64 -9.06 -2.48 -2.22
N SER A 65 -7.85 -2.79 -2.69
CA SER A 65 -7.62 -3.75 -3.76
C SER A 65 -6.18 -4.29 -3.75
N LYS A 66 -5.96 -5.31 -4.58
CA LYS A 66 -4.65 -5.87 -4.91
C LYS A 66 -4.30 -5.50 -6.35
N ALA A 67 -3.02 -5.26 -6.62
CA ALA A 67 -2.53 -5.01 -7.98
C ALA A 67 -1.20 -5.70 -8.23
N GLU A 68 -0.88 -5.94 -9.49
CA GLU A 68 0.32 -6.66 -9.91
C GLU A 68 1.44 -5.68 -10.27
N ILE A 69 2.68 -6.03 -9.92
CA ILE A 69 3.87 -5.37 -10.46
C ILE A 69 4.06 -5.86 -11.90
N VAL A 70 3.83 -5.00 -12.89
CA VAL A 70 3.92 -5.36 -14.31
C VAL A 70 5.27 -5.01 -14.94
N GLU A 71 6.03 -4.09 -14.33
CA GLU A 71 7.36 -3.73 -14.80
C GLU A 71 8.24 -3.23 -13.64
N LYS A 72 9.53 -3.54 -13.70
CA LYS A 72 10.57 -2.94 -12.85
C LYS A 72 11.74 -2.52 -13.73
N LYS A 73 12.29 -1.34 -13.47
CA LYS A 73 13.44 -0.79 -14.19
C LYS A 73 14.38 -0.09 -13.24
N ASP A 74 15.62 -0.54 -13.20
CA ASP A 74 16.66 0.13 -12.42
C ASP A 74 17.00 1.50 -13.02
N LEU A 75 17.12 2.51 -12.15
CA LEU A 75 17.44 3.88 -12.53
C LEU A 75 18.50 4.45 -11.59
N GLY A 76 19.77 4.16 -11.89
CA GLY A 76 20.88 4.54 -11.03
C GLY A 76 20.79 3.82 -9.68
N GLU A 77 20.63 4.59 -8.60
CA GLU A 77 20.40 4.05 -7.26
C GLU A 77 18.91 3.87 -6.92
N GLY A 78 18.01 4.38 -7.76
CA GLY A 78 16.57 4.25 -7.63
C GLY A 78 16.00 3.18 -8.54
N MET A 79 14.67 3.05 -8.53
CA MET A 79 13.95 2.08 -9.34
C MET A 79 12.59 2.65 -9.76
N ASP A 80 12.27 2.49 -11.03
CA ASP A 80 10.92 2.72 -11.55
C ASP A 80 10.15 1.40 -11.50
N VAL A 81 8.95 1.45 -10.95
CA VAL A 81 8.05 0.29 -10.84
C VAL A 81 6.71 0.65 -11.45
N ARG A 82 6.19 -0.19 -12.34
CA ARG A 82 4.85 -0.04 -12.91
C ARG A 82 3.91 -1.04 -12.28
N ILE A 83 2.76 -0.55 -11.83
CA ILE A 83 1.72 -1.32 -11.16
C ILE A 83 0.47 -1.32 -12.05
N SER A 84 -0.19 -2.47 -12.18
CA SER A 84 -1.46 -2.56 -12.90
C SER A 84 -2.58 -1.81 -12.17
N ILE A 85 -3.58 -1.36 -12.92
CA ILE A 85 -4.74 -0.66 -12.34
C ILE A 85 -6.01 -1.51 -12.45
N PRO A 86 -6.54 -2.03 -11.34
CA PRO A 86 -7.87 -2.65 -11.35
C PRO A 86 -8.93 -1.61 -11.72
N GLU A 87 -9.83 -1.98 -12.65
CA GLU A 87 -10.86 -1.06 -13.19
C GLU A 87 -11.70 -0.38 -12.10
N GLN A 88 -11.97 -1.11 -11.02
CA GLN A 88 -12.79 -0.65 -9.88
C GLN A 88 -12.19 0.55 -9.15
N ILE A 89 -10.86 0.66 -9.12
CA ILE A 89 -10.16 1.72 -8.38
C ILE A 89 -9.57 2.80 -9.30
N ARG A 90 -9.69 2.59 -10.61
CA ARG A 90 -9.16 3.50 -11.63
C ARG A 90 -9.56 4.96 -11.45
N PRO A 91 -10.83 5.30 -11.11
CA PRO A 91 -11.22 6.71 -10.92
C PRO A 91 -10.48 7.44 -9.79
N PHE A 92 -9.83 6.72 -8.87
CA PHE A 92 -9.18 7.27 -7.69
C PHE A 92 -7.66 7.44 -7.84
N ILE A 93 -7.09 6.99 -8.96
CA ILE A 93 -5.64 7.08 -9.21
C ILE A 93 -5.41 8.14 -10.29
N MET A 94 -4.59 9.12 -9.96
CA MET A 94 -4.28 10.25 -10.85
C MET A 94 -2.80 10.59 -10.75
N GLU A 95 -2.19 11.02 -11.86
CA GLU A 95 -0.81 11.48 -11.87
C GLU A 95 -0.60 12.58 -10.82
N LYS A 96 0.54 12.51 -10.12
CA LYS A 96 0.89 13.40 -8.99
C LYS A 96 -0.03 13.29 -7.77
N GLY A 97 -0.99 12.37 -7.78
CA GLY A 97 -1.76 11.98 -6.61
C GLY A 97 -0.95 11.11 -5.64
N TYR A 98 -1.53 10.86 -4.48
CA TYR A 98 -0.97 9.95 -3.47
C TYR A 98 -1.59 8.56 -3.58
N ILE A 99 -0.79 7.54 -3.26
CA ILE A 99 -1.23 6.15 -3.20
C ILE A 99 -0.46 5.38 -2.12
N GLY A 100 -1.14 4.50 -1.41
CA GLY A 100 -0.55 3.55 -0.49
C GLY A 100 -0.23 2.23 -1.18
N ILE A 101 1.03 1.82 -1.20
CA ILE A 101 1.49 0.55 -1.76
C ILE A 101 2.13 -0.28 -0.67
N ASP A 102 1.52 -1.39 -0.28
CA ASP A 102 1.99 -2.19 0.85
C ASP A 102 2.27 -1.35 2.12
N GLY A 103 1.53 -0.25 2.32
CA GLY A 103 1.69 0.68 3.44
C GLY A 103 2.75 1.76 3.26
N MET A 104 3.38 1.81 2.10
CA MET A 104 4.27 2.90 1.75
C MET A 104 3.44 4.02 1.14
N SER A 105 3.55 5.23 1.68
CA SER A 105 3.01 6.42 1.05
C SER A 105 3.89 6.81 -0.14
N LEU A 106 3.35 6.72 -1.36
CA LEU A 106 4.07 7.05 -2.59
C LEU A 106 3.29 8.05 -3.44
N THR A 107 4.01 8.68 -4.38
CA THR A 107 3.44 9.58 -5.38
C THR A 107 3.26 8.85 -6.69
N VAL A 108 2.06 8.96 -7.27
CA VAL A 108 1.75 8.40 -8.59
C VAL A 108 2.53 9.16 -9.67
N GLY A 109 3.31 8.43 -10.45
CA GLY A 109 4.01 8.89 -11.64
C GLY A 109 3.06 8.97 -12.83
N ILE A 110 3.56 8.61 -14.02
CA ILE A 110 2.74 8.52 -15.23
C ILE A 110 1.64 7.48 -15.02
N CYS A 111 0.41 7.81 -15.41
CA CYS A 111 -0.76 6.95 -15.24
C CYS A 111 -1.55 6.90 -16.55
N ASP A 112 -1.94 5.70 -16.97
CA ASP A 112 -2.77 5.47 -18.14
C ASP A 112 -3.88 4.46 -17.80
N GLY A 113 -4.53 3.89 -18.82
CA GLY A 113 -5.64 2.97 -18.61
C GLY A 113 -5.26 1.58 -18.12
N GLU A 114 -3.97 1.22 -18.17
CA GLU A 114 -3.49 -0.12 -17.85
C GLU A 114 -2.71 -0.14 -16.53
N GLY A 115 -2.09 0.99 -16.15
CA GLY A 115 -1.33 1.07 -14.92
C GLY A 115 -0.79 2.45 -14.61
N PHE A 116 0.00 2.51 -13.54
CA PHE A 116 0.69 3.70 -13.11
C PHE A 116 2.13 3.39 -12.68
N SER A 117 3.00 4.38 -12.81
CA SER A 117 4.40 4.28 -12.42
C SER A 117 4.64 4.83 -11.00
N LEU A 118 5.65 4.28 -10.35
CA LEU A 118 6.19 4.72 -9.07
C LEU A 118 7.68 4.94 -9.25
N HIS A 119 8.19 6.04 -8.69
CA HIS A 119 9.61 6.36 -8.69
C HIS A 119 10.16 6.16 -7.27
N LEU A 120 10.91 5.08 -7.08
CA LEU A 120 11.40 4.67 -5.77
C LEU A 120 12.82 5.16 -5.54
N ILE A 121 13.00 5.88 -4.44
CA ILE A 121 14.31 6.36 -4.00
C ILE A 121 15.07 5.26 -3.24
N PRO A 122 16.41 5.35 -3.13
CA PRO A 122 17.24 4.32 -2.49
C PRO A 122 16.80 4.03 -1.04
N GLU A 123 16.35 5.04 -0.30
CA GLU A 123 15.85 4.89 1.06
C GLU A 123 14.64 3.95 1.12
N THR A 124 13.63 4.18 0.28
CA THR A 124 12.43 3.35 0.18
C THR A 124 12.80 1.92 -0.15
N LEU A 125 13.68 1.71 -1.13
CA LEU A 125 14.13 0.37 -1.52
C LEU A 125 14.85 -0.35 -0.38
N ARG A 126 15.59 0.39 0.46
CA ARG A 126 16.36 -0.18 1.56
C ARG A 126 15.50 -0.58 2.76
N ILE A 127 14.50 0.23 3.10
CA ILE A 127 13.73 0.06 4.35
C ILE A 127 12.39 -0.65 4.16
N THR A 128 12.01 -0.97 2.92
CA THR A 128 10.72 -1.60 2.58
C THR A 128 10.91 -2.85 1.74
N THR A 129 9.85 -3.65 1.61
CA THR A 129 9.89 -4.92 0.89
C THR A 129 9.75 -4.80 -0.63
N ILE A 130 9.42 -3.63 -1.16
CA ILE A 130 9.11 -3.49 -2.60
C ILE A 130 10.33 -3.75 -3.50
N GLY A 131 11.54 -3.47 -3.01
CA GLY A 131 12.77 -3.69 -3.77
C GLY A 131 13.00 -5.17 -4.09
N SER A 132 12.64 -6.06 -3.16
CA SER A 132 12.78 -7.51 -3.29
C SER A 132 11.61 -8.19 -4.01
N LYS A 133 10.54 -7.46 -4.31
CA LYS A 133 9.40 -8.03 -5.03
C LYS A 133 9.67 -8.14 -6.51
N GLU A 134 9.17 -9.18 -7.16
CA GLU A 134 9.41 -9.43 -8.59
C GLU A 134 8.21 -9.02 -9.46
N VAL A 135 8.45 -8.88 -10.77
CA VAL A 135 7.36 -8.72 -11.76
C VAL A 135 6.45 -9.95 -11.70
N GLY A 136 5.14 -9.73 -11.69
CA GLY A 136 4.11 -10.75 -11.47
C GLY A 136 3.67 -10.87 -10.01
N GLU A 137 4.41 -10.30 -9.05
CA GLU A 137 3.98 -10.30 -7.67
C GLU A 137 2.94 -9.23 -7.38
N THR A 138 2.11 -9.51 -6.37
CA THR A 138 1.00 -8.67 -5.97
C THR A 138 1.37 -7.73 -4.81
N VAL A 139 0.85 -6.51 -4.85
CA VAL A 139 0.93 -5.49 -3.81
C VAL A 139 -0.47 -5.11 -3.33
N ASN A 140 -0.57 -4.70 -2.06
CA ASN A 140 -1.78 -4.12 -1.51
C ASN A 140 -1.89 -2.65 -1.91
N ILE A 141 -3.07 -2.23 -2.36
CA ILE A 141 -3.38 -0.86 -2.75
C ILE A 141 -4.30 -0.21 -1.71
N GLU A 142 -3.92 0.96 -1.25
CA GLU A 142 -4.76 1.89 -0.52
C GLU A 142 -4.84 3.21 -1.31
N ILE A 143 -6.06 3.70 -1.53
CA ILE A 143 -6.30 4.97 -2.21
C ILE A 143 -6.35 6.12 -1.20
N ASP A 144 -5.94 7.32 -1.62
CA ASP A 144 -6.03 8.49 -0.78
C ASP A 144 -7.50 8.78 -0.40
N SER A 145 -7.78 8.83 0.91
CA SER A 145 -9.13 9.01 1.44
C SER A 145 -9.78 10.32 1.01
N ARG A 146 -8.99 11.38 0.73
CA ARG A 146 -9.53 12.66 0.25
C ARG A 146 -9.95 12.54 -1.21
N THR A 147 -9.11 11.96 -2.04
CA THR A 147 -9.45 11.62 -3.42
C THR A 147 -10.70 10.75 -3.48
N GLN A 148 -10.77 9.70 -2.66
CA GLN A 148 -11.94 8.82 -2.58
C GLN A 148 -13.21 9.61 -2.26
N ALA A 149 -13.19 10.44 -1.20
CA ALA A 149 -14.36 11.22 -0.80
C ALA A 149 -14.82 12.19 -1.90
N ILE A 150 -13.88 12.85 -2.59
CA ILE A 150 -14.20 13.77 -3.68
C ILE A 150 -14.81 13.02 -4.87
N VAL A 151 -14.17 11.95 -5.33
CA VAL A 151 -14.62 11.18 -6.51
C VAL A 151 -15.98 10.54 -6.25
N GLU A 152 -16.17 9.89 -5.10
CA GLU A 152 -17.47 9.30 -4.75
C GLU A 152 -18.59 10.35 -4.67
N THR A 153 -18.30 11.53 -4.13
CA THR A 153 -19.28 12.62 -4.07
C THR A 153 -19.68 13.07 -5.47
N MET A 154 -18.71 13.24 -6.37
CA MET A 154 -18.98 13.65 -7.75
C MET A 154 -19.79 12.61 -8.52
N LEU A 155 -19.48 11.32 -8.35
CA LEU A 155 -20.23 10.22 -8.98
C LEU A 155 -21.70 10.22 -8.51
N ARG A 156 -21.95 10.32 -7.20
CA ARG A 156 -23.31 10.36 -6.63
C ARG A 156 -24.10 11.60 -7.04
N MET A 157 -23.44 12.72 -7.31
CA MET A 157 -24.08 13.94 -7.83
C MET A 157 -24.44 13.79 -9.31
N GLY A 158 -23.58 13.17 -10.10
CA GLY A 158 -23.83 12.91 -11.53
C GLY A 158 -24.97 11.92 -11.78
N GLU A 159 -25.17 10.92 -10.91
CA GLU A 159 -26.29 9.97 -10.98
C GLU A 159 -27.66 10.60 -10.70
N LYS A 160 -27.70 11.78 -10.07
CA LYS A 160 -28.93 12.51 -9.71
C LYS A 160 -29.29 13.61 -10.72
N ALA A 161 -28.52 13.78 -11.78
CA ALA A 161 -28.73 14.76 -12.85
C ALA A 161 -29.29 14.09 -14.11
#